data_AF-A0A7S3T8M9-F1
#
_entry.id   AF-A0A7S3T8M9-F1
#
_cell.length_a   1.000
_cell.length_b   1.000
_cell.length_c   1.000
_cell.angle_alpha   90.00
_cell.angle_beta   90.00
_cell.angle_gamma   90.00
#
_symmetry.space_group_name_H-M   'P 1'
#
loop_
_entity.id
_entity.type
_entity.pdbx_description
1 polymer ?
#
loop_
_entity_poly.entity_id
_entity_poly.type
_entity_poly.pdbx_seq_one_letter_code
_entity_poly.pdbx_strand_id
1 'polypeptide(L)'
;AAATAVVDQVTTTATSTAPPGTITATSTASTVGTTITATSTATGLAANAAIRALCADPGVNCGVLRCCKDPTRKCYEQTANFAGCLPVGECAIGQHADDPADRKDPWICNELRPEDMAVGPPEVYQAATPDLTLFCFAVTRSHGGELMLMQTAASYSAGIFGCDDFQVFSDQKISIGQIVTEQLPSFVARKSV
;
A
#
# COMPACT_ATOMS: atom_id res chain seq x y z
N ALA A 1 -5.94 -30.99 -31.25
CA ALA A 1 -4.79 -30.08 -31.08
C ALA A 1 -5.32 -28.68 -30.85
N ALA A 2 -5.31 -28.20 -29.60
CA ALA A 2 -5.67 -26.82 -29.28
C ALA A 2 -4.38 -26.00 -29.34
N ALA A 3 -4.32 -25.01 -30.24
CA ALA A 3 -3.17 -24.13 -30.37
C ALA A 3 -3.16 -23.13 -29.20
N THR A 4 -2.08 -23.12 -28.42
CA THR A 4 -1.80 -22.09 -27.44
C THR A 4 -1.34 -20.84 -28.20
N ALA A 5 -2.16 -19.78 -28.21
CA ALA A 5 -1.75 -18.50 -28.78
C ALA A 5 -0.79 -17.79 -27.79
N VAL A 6 0.39 -17.44 -28.28
CA VAL A 6 1.38 -16.63 -27.54
C VAL A 6 1.10 -15.15 -27.87
N VAL A 7 0.90 -14.32 -26.85
CA VAL A 7 0.77 -12.86 -27.01
C VAL A 7 2.17 -12.26 -27.03
N ASP A 8 2.55 -11.60 -28.12
CA ASP A 8 3.93 -11.13 -28.32
C ASP A 8 4.21 -9.79 -27.64
N GLN A 9 3.25 -8.85 -27.61
CA GLN A 9 3.40 -7.54 -27.00
C GLN A 9 2.05 -6.99 -26.47
N VAL A 10 2.04 -6.48 -25.24
CA VAL A 10 0.91 -5.74 -24.65
C VAL A 10 1.38 -4.32 -24.38
N THR A 11 0.73 -3.33 -24.99
CA THR A 11 1.04 -1.91 -24.75
C THR A 11 -0.11 -1.27 -23.98
N THR A 12 0.20 -0.75 -22.80
CA THR A 12 -0.73 -0.07 -21.90
C THR A 12 -0.43 1.42 -21.87
N THR A 13 -1.45 2.23 -22.17
CA THR A 13 -1.36 3.69 -22.09
C THR A 13 -2.47 4.18 -21.17
N ALA A 14 -2.09 4.90 -20.11
CA ALA A 14 -3.02 5.53 -19.18
C ALA A 14 -2.89 7.04 -19.28
N THR A 15 -4.01 7.73 -19.44
CA THR A 15 -4.04 9.19 -19.56
C THR A 15 -4.93 9.76 -18.46
N SER A 16 -4.37 10.64 -17.63
CA SER A 16 -5.10 11.34 -16.58
C SER A 16 -5.61 12.67 -17.12
N THR A 17 -6.92 12.88 -17.07
CA THR A 17 -7.51 14.19 -17.33
C THR A 17 -8.23 14.66 -16.06
N ALA A 18 -7.94 15.88 -15.63
CA ALA A 18 -8.52 16.51 -14.45
C ALA A 18 -9.59 17.55 -14.85
N PRO A 19 -10.54 17.93 -13.96
CA PRO A 19 -11.36 17.14 -13.06
C PRO A 19 -12.81 16.97 -13.61
N PRO A 20 -13.55 15.90 -13.22
CA PRO A 20 -13.28 14.97 -12.12
C PRO A 20 -12.45 13.76 -12.59
N GLY A 21 -11.39 13.46 -11.83
CA GLY A 21 -10.33 12.49 -12.13
C GLY A 21 -10.84 11.12 -12.58
N THR A 22 -10.97 10.99 -13.90
CA THR A 22 -11.30 9.75 -14.57
C THR A 22 -10.00 9.25 -15.19
N ILE A 23 -9.53 8.12 -14.68
CA ILE A 23 -8.32 7.49 -15.23
C ILE A 23 -8.83 6.50 -16.26
N THR A 24 -8.60 6.81 -17.54
CA THR A 24 -8.93 5.91 -18.64
C THR A 24 -7.65 5.17 -19.00
N ALA A 25 -7.63 3.88 -18.73
CA ALA A 25 -6.57 2.99 -19.17
C ALA A 25 -7.05 2.27 -20.44
N THR A 26 -6.26 2.39 -21.50
CA THR A 26 -6.49 1.65 -22.74
C THR A 26 -5.34 0.66 -22.91
N SER A 27 -5.68 -0.63 -22.88
CA SER A 27 -4.74 -1.70 -23.20
C SER A 27 -5.03 -2.22 -24.60
N THR A 28 -3.99 -2.29 -25.40
CA THR A 28 -4.03 -2.91 -26.73
C THR A 28 -3.16 -4.16 -26.71
N ALA A 29 -3.79 -5.29 -27.01
CA ALA A 29 -3.11 -6.54 -27.27
C ALA A 29 -3.23 -6.87 -28.75
N SER A 30 -2.10 -7.19 -29.37
CA SER A 30 -2.03 -7.54 -30.79
C SER A 30 -1.54 -8.97 -30.93
N THR A 31 -2.40 -9.85 -31.41
CA THR A 31 -2.02 -11.20 -31.84
C THR A 31 -2.15 -11.25 -33.36
N VAL A 32 -1.28 -12.01 -34.04
CA VAL A 32 -1.20 -12.11 -35.51
C VAL A 32 -2.61 -12.09 -36.16
N GLY A 33 -2.98 -10.94 -36.73
CA GLY A 33 -4.22 -10.72 -37.47
C GLY A 33 -5.42 -10.12 -36.71
N THR A 34 -5.38 -9.96 -35.39
CA THR A 34 -6.52 -9.43 -34.61
C THR A 34 -6.07 -8.50 -33.49
N THR A 35 -6.54 -7.26 -33.52
CA THR A 35 -6.32 -6.26 -32.46
C THR A 35 -7.50 -6.28 -31.49
N ILE A 36 -7.22 -6.45 -30.19
CA ILE A 36 -8.23 -6.35 -29.12
C ILE A 36 -7.91 -5.12 -28.27
N THR A 37 -8.84 -4.18 -28.24
CA THR A 37 -8.74 -2.96 -27.43
C THR A 37 -9.70 -3.07 -26.24
N ALA A 38 -9.15 -3.10 -25.03
CA ALA A 38 -9.93 -3.03 -23.79
C ALA A 38 -9.77 -1.64 -23.18
N THR A 39 -10.89 -1.01 -22.84
CA THR A 39 -10.90 0.29 -22.16
C THR A 39 -11.53 0.09 -20.79
N SER A 40 -10.78 0.39 -19.74
CA SER A 40 -11.32 0.44 -18.38
C SER A 40 -11.28 1.88 -17.88
N THR A 41 -12.43 2.35 -17.44
CA THR A 41 -12.60 3.66 -16.82
C THR A 41 -12.72 3.46 -15.32
N ALA A 42 -11.71 3.91 -14.57
CA ALA A 42 -11.77 3.97 -13.12
C ALA A 42 -12.07 5.41 -12.69
N THR A 43 -13.20 5.60 -12.03
CA THR A 43 -13.53 6.87 -11.36
C THR A 43 -12.79 6.90 -10.02
N GLY A 44 -11.89 7.88 -9.84
CA GLY A 44 -11.10 8.04 -8.62
C GLY A 44 -11.92 8.19 -7.32
N LEU A 45 -13.23 8.49 -7.44
CA LEU A 45 -14.15 8.52 -6.30
C LEU A 45 -14.33 7.14 -5.64
N ALA A 46 -14.33 6.05 -6.41
CA ALA A 46 -14.51 4.71 -5.86
C ALA A 46 -13.28 4.26 -5.05
N ALA A 47 -12.08 4.60 -5.52
CA ALA A 47 -10.83 4.33 -4.81
C ALA A 47 -10.74 5.14 -3.50
N ASN A 48 -11.08 6.44 -3.53
CA ASN A 48 -11.06 7.28 -2.33
C ASN A 48 -12.13 6.87 -1.30
N ALA A 49 -13.30 6.40 -1.76
CA ALA A 49 -14.33 5.86 -0.87
C ALA A 49 -13.90 4.54 -0.24
N ALA A 50 -13.25 3.65 -0.99
CA ALA A 50 -12.73 2.39 -0.48
C ALA A 50 -11.62 2.60 0.56
N ILE A 51 -10.72 3.57 0.33
CA ILE A 51 -9.68 3.95 1.31
C ILE A 51 -10.30 4.55 2.58
N ARG A 52 -11.30 5.43 2.45
CA ARG A 52 -12.02 5.98 3.63
C ARG A 52 -12.77 4.91 4.42
N ALA A 53 -13.27 3.86 3.77
CA ALA A 53 -13.96 2.78 4.46
C ALA A 53 -13.05 2.02 5.44
N LEU A 54 -11.73 2.04 5.21
CA LEU A 54 -10.72 1.42 6.07
C LEU A 54 -10.34 2.30 7.27
N CYS A 55 -10.63 3.60 7.23
CA CYS A 55 -10.27 4.53 8.30
C CYS A 55 -11.03 4.25 9.60
N ALA A 56 -10.49 4.75 10.72
CA ALA A 56 -11.09 4.53 12.03
C ALA A 56 -12.44 5.25 12.18
N ASP A 57 -13.37 4.58 12.83
CA ASP A 57 -14.59 5.20 13.37
C ASP A 57 -14.25 6.07 14.59
N PRO A 58 -15.12 7.02 14.98
CA PRO A 58 -14.95 7.77 16.22
C PRO A 58 -14.76 6.86 17.44
N GLY A 59 -13.73 7.11 18.24
CA GLY A 59 -13.40 6.33 19.45
C GLY A 59 -12.63 5.02 19.21
N VAL A 60 -12.43 4.62 17.95
CA VAL A 60 -11.55 3.52 17.55
C VAL A 60 -10.12 4.03 17.40
N ASN A 61 -9.13 3.16 17.70
CA ASN A 61 -7.73 3.52 17.57
C ASN A 61 -7.39 3.81 16.09
N CYS A 62 -7.03 5.05 15.80
CA CYS A 62 -6.66 5.49 14.45
C CYS A 62 -5.13 5.44 14.20
N GLY A 63 -4.31 5.06 15.18
CA GLY A 63 -2.85 5.19 15.11
C GLY A 63 -2.17 4.36 14.02
N VAL A 64 -2.83 3.28 13.58
CA VAL A 64 -2.29 2.37 12.55
C VAL A 64 -2.49 2.89 11.13
N LEU A 65 -3.66 3.44 10.80
CA LEU A 65 -3.93 3.98 9.45
C LEU A 65 -3.84 5.50 9.39
N ARG A 66 -3.72 6.13 10.56
CA ARG A 66 -3.61 7.58 10.77
C ARG A 66 -4.71 8.38 10.05
N CYS A 67 -5.89 7.78 9.90
CA CYS A 67 -7.03 8.41 9.23
C CYS A 67 -8.34 8.14 9.95
N CYS A 68 -9.28 9.08 9.77
CA CYS A 68 -10.62 9.05 10.34
C CYS A 68 -11.66 8.97 9.21
N LYS A 69 -12.72 8.18 9.42
CA LYS A 69 -13.85 8.11 8.47
C LYS A 69 -14.56 9.45 8.33
N ASP A 70 -14.76 10.13 9.45
CA ASP A 70 -15.34 11.47 9.50
C ASP A 70 -14.33 12.51 8.99
N PRO A 71 -14.62 13.23 7.88
CA PRO A 71 -13.71 14.23 7.33
C PRO A 71 -13.52 15.46 8.23
N THR A 72 -14.40 15.68 9.21
CA THR A 72 -14.30 16.80 10.17
C THR A 72 -13.37 16.48 11.35
N ARG A 73 -12.80 15.28 11.37
CA ARG A 73 -11.92 14.79 12.43
C ARG A 73 -10.52 14.49 11.89
N LYS A 74 -9.55 14.55 12.80
CA LYS A 74 -8.16 14.16 12.57
C LYS A 74 -7.73 13.14 13.61
N CYS A 75 -6.76 12.33 13.25
CA CYS A 75 -6.19 11.35 14.16
C CYS A 75 -5.17 12.05 15.04
N TYR A 76 -5.37 12.04 16.36
CA TYR A 76 -4.41 12.59 17.30
C TYR A 76 -3.94 11.51 18.26
N GLU A 77 -2.65 11.55 18.56
CA GLU A 77 -2.03 10.61 19.49
C GLU A 77 -2.39 10.98 20.94
N GLN A 78 -2.95 10.01 21.67
CA GLN A 78 -3.10 10.11 23.12
C GLN A 78 -1.80 9.64 23.77
N THR A 79 -1.39 8.42 23.44
CA THR A 79 -0.16 7.77 23.89
C THR A 79 0.52 7.04 22.74
N ALA A 80 1.75 6.56 22.95
CA ALA A 80 2.48 5.76 21.96
C ALA A 80 1.70 4.53 21.42
N ASN A 81 0.70 4.04 22.16
CA ASN A 81 -0.08 2.86 21.79
C ASN A 81 -1.52 3.20 21.36
N PHE A 82 -1.96 4.44 21.50
CA PHE A 82 -3.34 4.82 21.20
C PHE A 82 -3.46 6.22 20.58
N ALA A 83 -4.22 6.30 19.50
CA ALA A 83 -4.63 7.56 18.89
C ALA A 83 -6.13 7.55 18.61
N GLY A 84 -6.78 8.71 18.73
CA GLY A 84 -8.22 8.85 18.54
C GLY A 84 -8.61 9.91 17.52
N CYS A 85 -9.78 9.73 16.92
CA CYS A 85 -10.38 10.69 15.99
C CYS A 85 -11.09 11.82 16.76
N LEU A 86 -10.41 12.96 16.90
CA LEU A 86 -10.94 14.18 17.52
C LEU A 86 -11.27 15.24 16.46
N PRO A 87 -12.17 16.19 16.75
CA PRO A 87 -12.42 17.32 15.86
C PRO A 87 -11.14 18.11 15.54
N VAL A 88 -11.08 18.68 14.34
CA VAL A 88 -9.92 19.47 13.89
C VAL A 88 -9.67 20.64 14.86
N GLY A 89 -8.46 20.71 15.43
CA GLY A 89 -8.08 21.79 16.35
C GLY A 89 -8.55 21.64 17.81
N GLU A 90 -9.25 20.55 18.15
CA GLU A 90 -9.81 20.35 19.52
C GLU A 90 -8.95 19.45 20.42
N CYS A 91 -7.75 19.03 19.99
CA CYS A 91 -6.85 18.27 20.87
C CYS A 91 -6.06 19.19 21.81
N ALA A 92 -6.20 18.98 23.12
CA ALA A 92 -5.41 19.66 24.14
C ALA A 92 -4.43 18.69 24.82
N ILE A 93 -3.18 19.11 25.04
CA ILE A 93 -2.20 18.28 25.75
C ILE A 93 -2.67 18.05 27.19
N GLY A 94 -2.55 16.81 27.67
CA GLY A 94 -2.95 16.40 29.01
C GLY A 94 -4.25 15.60 29.02
N GLN A 95 -4.80 15.39 30.21
CA GLN A 95 -5.96 14.52 30.40
C GLN A 95 -7.26 15.21 29.98
N HIS A 96 -8.09 14.54 29.17
CA HIS A 96 -9.40 15.08 28.82
C HIS A 96 -10.44 14.57 29.82
N ALA A 97 -11.40 15.43 30.18
CA ALA A 97 -12.44 15.08 31.14
C ALA A 97 -13.43 14.05 30.57
N ASP A 98 -13.66 14.12 29.26
CA ASP A 98 -14.61 13.31 28.51
C ASP A 98 -14.06 11.92 28.15
N ASP A 99 -12.78 11.66 28.46
CA ASP A 99 -12.17 10.35 28.29
C ASP A 99 -12.80 9.32 29.22
N PRO A 100 -13.10 8.11 28.73
CA PRO A 100 -13.65 7.05 29.56
C PRO A 100 -12.62 6.61 30.60
N ALA A 101 -13.09 6.10 31.75
CA ALA A 101 -12.27 5.85 32.92
C ALA A 101 -11.11 4.86 32.66
N ASP A 102 -11.26 3.97 31.69
CA ASP A 102 -10.28 2.99 31.24
C ASP A 102 -9.22 3.55 30.26
N ARG A 103 -9.41 4.77 29.74
CA ARG A 103 -8.48 5.43 28.79
C ARG A 103 -8.26 6.90 29.16
N LYS A 104 -7.89 7.13 30.41
CA LYS A 104 -7.68 8.46 31.01
C LYS A 104 -6.22 8.94 31.00
N ASP A 105 -5.40 8.37 30.11
CA ASP A 105 -4.02 8.77 29.93
C ASP A 105 -3.94 10.20 29.35
N PRO A 106 -2.89 10.96 29.69
CA PRO A 106 -2.71 12.31 29.14
C PRO A 106 -2.43 12.25 27.65
N TRP A 107 -3.12 13.08 26.87
CA TRP A 107 -2.93 13.21 25.44
C TRP A 107 -1.63 13.97 25.12
N ILE A 108 -0.88 13.47 24.15
CA ILE A 108 0.27 14.18 23.59
C ILE A 108 -0.11 15.05 22.38
N CYS A 109 -1.25 14.79 21.75
CA CYS A 109 -1.85 15.59 20.68
C CYS A 109 -1.01 15.78 19.41
N ASN A 110 -0.13 14.84 19.09
CA ASN A 110 0.48 14.79 17.76
C ASN A 110 -0.58 14.44 16.72
N GLU A 111 -0.76 15.29 15.72
CA GLU A 111 -1.59 14.95 14.56
C GLU A 111 -0.88 13.86 13.76
N LEU A 112 -1.55 12.73 13.58
CA LEU A 112 -1.06 11.61 12.79
C LEU A 112 -1.73 11.63 11.43
N ARG A 113 -0.94 11.59 10.35
CA ARG A 113 -1.46 11.56 8.98
C ARG A 113 -0.99 10.32 8.22
N PRO A 114 -1.76 9.84 7.22
CA PRO A 114 -1.36 8.67 6.43
C PRO A 114 -0.04 8.90 5.69
N GLU A 115 0.24 10.12 5.24
CA GLU A 115 1.50 10.50 4.61
C GLU A 115 2.72 10.33 5.53
N ASP A 116 2.55 10.48 6.84
CA ASP A 116 3.63 10.29 7.83
C ASP A 116 4.01 8.81 7.99
N MET A 117 3.25 7.88 7.41
CA MET A 117 3.62 6.46 7.35
C MET A 117 4.62 6.16 6.23
N ALA A 118 4.69 7.03 5.22
CA ALA A 118 5.56 6.87 4.07
C ALA A 118 6.93 7.54 4.23
N VAL A 119 7.11 8.37 5.26
CA VAL A 119 8.33 9.17 5.45
C VAL A 119 8.81 8.98 6.89
N GLY A 120 10.05 8.49 7.05
CA GLY A 120 10.77 8.52 8.33
C GLY A 120 10.83 9.95 8.89
N PRO A 121 11.27 10.13 10.15
CA PRO A 121 11.12 11.37 10.91
C PRO A 121 11.51 12.62 10.10
N PRO A 122 10.67 13.67 10.11
CA PRO A 122 10.95 14.89 9.40
C PRO A 122 11.96 15.67 10.26
N GLU A 123 13.25 15.58 9.95
CA GLU A 123 14.15 16.74 10.08
C GLU A 123 15.59 16.58 9.59
N VAL A 124 16.06 15.41 9.13
CA VAL A 124 17.41 15.34 8.53
C VAL A 124 17.49 14.35 7.38
N TYR A 125 16.91 14.71 6.23
CA TYR A 125 17.39 14.17 4.95
C TYR A 125 17.30 15.19 3.82
N GLN A 126 17.74 16.41 4.11
CA GLN A 126 18.14 17.35 3.07
C GLN A 126 19.52 16.96 2.51
N ALA A 127 19.59 15.73 1.98
CA ALA A 127 20.66 15.18 1.14
C ALA A 127 20.29 13.77 0.63
N ALA A 128 19.03 13.51 0.23
CA ALA A 128 18.77 12.41 -0.69
C ALA A 128 19.19 12.94 -2.07
N THR A 129 20.35 12.50 -2.55
CA THR A 129 20.73 12.69 -3.94
C THR A 129 19.55 12.23 -4.80
N PRO A 130 18.97 13.08 -5.68
CA PRO A 130 17.78 12.75 -6.46
C PRO A 130 17.96 11.55 -7.41
N ASP A 131 19.17 10.99 -7.47
CA ASP A 131 19.57 9.89 -8.35
C ASP A 131 19.80 8.55 -7.62
N LEU A 132 19.58 8.46 -6.29
CA LEU A 132 19.73 7.19 -5.58
C LEU A 132 18.37 6.46 -5.51
N THR A 133 18.30 5.29 -6.15
CA THR A 133 17.15 4.39 -6.05
C THR A 133 17.48 3.19 -5.15
N LEU A 134 16.49 2.72 -4.41
CA LEU A 134 16.55 1.51 -3.59
C LEU A 134 15.76 0.40 -4.30
N PHE A 135 16.48 -0.59 -4.83
CA PHE A 135 15.89 -1.82 -5.32
C PHE A 135 15.95 -2.92 -4.26
N CYS A 136 14.83 -3.61 -4.03
CA CYS A 136 14.73 -4.68 -3.04
C CYS A 136 14.35 -6.01 -3.67
N PHE A 137 14.83 -7.12 -3.11
CA PHE A 137 14.38 -8.44 -3.54
C PHE A 137 14.10 -9.35 -2.35
N ALA A 138 13.17 -10.27 -2.52
CA ALA A 138 12.85 -11.30 -1.55
C ALA A 138 12.62 -12.65 -2.24
N VAL A 139 12.89 -13.73 -1.53
CA VAL A 139 12.51 -15.08 -1.91
C VAL A 139 11.39 -15.52 -0.99
N THR A 140 10.32 -16.07 -1.56
CA THR A 140 9.21 -16.65 -0.81
C THR A 140 8.91 -18.06 -1.26
N ARG A 141 8.48 -18.90 -0.33
CA ARG A 141 7.82 -20.17 -0.66
C ARG A 141 6.48 -19.92 -1.36
N SER A 142 6.13 -20.83 -2.27
CA SER A 142 4.90 -20.81 -3.05
C SER A 142 3.65 -21.14 -2.23
N HIS A 143 3.81 -21.64 -1.00
CA HIS A 143 2.73 -22.07 -0.11
C HIS A 143 3.15 -21.96 1.37
N GLY A 144 2.17 -21.92 2.27
CA GLY A 144 2.38 -21.93 3.73
C GLY A 144 2.42 -20.53 4.37
N GLY A 145 2.89 -20.45 5.62
CA GLY A 145 2.86 -19.21 6.41
C GLY A 145 3.72 -18.08 5.82
N GLU A 146 4.80 -18.41 5.12
CA GLU A 146 5.66 -17.43 4.46
C GLU A 146 4.92 -16.72 3.31
N LEU A 147 4.12 -17.45 2.53
CA LEU A 147 3.27 -16.86 1.51
C LEU A 147 2.27 -15.87 2.13
N MET A 148 1.63 -16.23 3.25
CA MET A 148 0.69 -15.35 3.94
C MET A 148 1.38 -14.09 4.44
N LEU A 149 2.58 -14.21 4.99
CA LEU A 149 3.38 -13.05 5.43
C LEU A 149 3.71 -12.14 4.25
N MET A 150 4.13 -12.70 3.12
CA MET A 150 4.43 -11.92 1.91
C MET A 150 3.19 -11.27 1.29
N GLN A 151 2.04 -11.94 1.31
CA GLN A 151 0.76 -11.37 0.89
C GLN A 151 0.33 -10.21 1.79
N THR A 152 0.51 -10.38 3.10
CA THR A 152 0.18 -9.34 4.07
C THR A 152 1.13 -8.15 3.91
N ALA A 153 2.43 -8.39 3.84
CA ALA A 153 3.43 -7.35 3.60
C ALA A 153 3.14 -6.59 2.29
N ALA A 154 2.79 -7.30 1.21
CA ALA A 154 2.38 -6.67 -0.04
C ALA A 154 1.11 -5.81 0.12
N SER A 155 0.10 -6.31 0.84
CA SER A 155 -1.16 -5.56 1.05
C SER A 155 -0.98 -4.26 1.84
N TYR A 156 0.03 -4.19 2.71
CA TYR A 156 0.36 -3.01 3.50
C TYR A 156 1.52 -2.19 2.92
N SER A 157 2.05 -2.56 1.74
CA SER A 157 3.28 -1.97 1.16
C SER A 157 4.44 -1.93 2.16
N ALA A 158 4.57 -2.99 2.95
CA ALA A 158 5.54 -3.09 4.05
C ALA A 158 6.75 -3.94 3.65
N GLY A 159 7.90 -3.69 4.30
CA GLY A 159 9.13 -4.41 4.01
C GLY A 159 9.68 -4.07 2.62
N ILE A 160 9.96 -5.08 1.80
CA ILE A 160 10.53 -4.88 0.45
C ILE A 160 9.58 -4.11 -0.49
N PHE A 161 8.27 -4.10 -0.18
CA PHE A 161 7.25 -3.45 -1.01
C PHE A 161 7.17 -1.93 -0.82
N GLY A 162 8.02 -1.36 0.05
CA GLY A 162 8.21 0.09 0.20
C GLY A 162 9.43 0.64 -0.53
N CYS A 163 10.20 -0.21 -1.24
CA CYS A 163 11.34 0.21 -2.04
C CYS A 163 10.89 0.82 -3.39
N ASP A 164 11.77 1.57 -4.06
CA ASP A 164 11.43 2.23 -5.33
C ASP A 164 11.05 1.24 -6.43
N ASP A 165 11.69 0.06 -6.41
CA ASP A 165 11.33 -1.10 -7.23
C ASP A 165 11.71 -2.39 -6.50
N PHE A 166 11.05 -3.50 -6.84
CA PHE A 166 11.29 -4.77 -6.19
C PHE A 166 11.03 -6.00 -7.06
N GLN A 167 11.72 -7.09 -6.73
CA GLN A 167 11.47 -8.41 -7.32
C GLN A 167 11.25 -9.47 -6.25
N VAL A 168 10.12 -10.17 -6.35
CA VAL A 168 9.85 -11.35 -5.53
C VAL A 168 10.11 -12.61 -6.35
N PHE A 169 10.87 -13.52 -5.78
CA PHE A 169 11.13 -14.83 -6.36
C PHE A 169 10.44 -15.94 -5.57
N SER A 170 10.09 -17.03 -6.23
CA SER A 170 9.52 -18.21 -5.57
C SER A 170 9.89 -19.51 -6.27
N ASP A 171 9.68 -20.65 -5.59
CA ASP A 171 9.86 -21.98 -6.16
C ASP A 171 8.85 -22.28 -7.29
N GLN A 172 7.70 -21.60 -7.29
CA GLN A 172 6.72 -21.62 -8.38
C GLN A 172 6.23 -20.20 -8.68
N LYS A 173 5.77 -19.95 -9.91
CA LYS A 173 5.09 -18.69 -10.23
C LYS A 173 3.76 -18.65 -9.49
N ILE A 174 3.65 -17.71 -8.56
CA ILE A 174 2.48 -17.50 -7.71
C ILE A 174 2.15 -16.01 -7.64
N SER A 175 0.89 -15.70 -7.34
CA SER A 175 0.44 -14.32 -7.15
C SER A 175 0.42 -13.93 -5.67
N ILE A 176 0.99 -12.77 -5.38
CA ILE A 176 1.01 -12.13 -4.07
C ILE A 176 0.26 -10.80 -4.20
N GLY A 177 -1.06 -10.85 -4.02
CA GLY A 177 -1.91 -9.72 -4.38
C GLY A 177 -1.90 -9.45 -5.89
N GLN A 178 -1.44 -8.27 -6.29
CA GLN A 178 -1.29 -7.89 -7.71
C GLN A 178 0.11 -8.20 -8.30
N ILE A 179 1.03 -8.69 -7.48
CA ILE A 179 2.41 -8.98 -7.88
C ILE A 179 2.51 -10.45 -8.29
N VAL A 180 3.17 -10.72 -9.41
CA VAL A 180 3.49 -12.09 -9.85
C VAL A 180 4.95 -12.37 -9.55
N THR A 181 5.25 -13.47 -8.86
CA THR A 181 6.63 -13.86 -8.56
C THR A 181 7.34 -14.36 -9.82
N GLU A 182 8.64 -14.13 -9.87
CA GLU A 182 9.51 -14.83 -10.81
C GLU A 182 9.92 -16.19 -10.23
N GLN A 183 9.90 -17.22 -11.09
CA GLN A 183 10.34 -18.53 -10.67
C GLN A 183 11.87 -18.50 -10.59
N LEU A 184 12.40 -18.87 -9.43
CA LEU A 184 13.84 -19.09 -9.30
C LEU A 184 14.28 -20.15 -10.32
N PRO A 185 15.27 -19.88 -11.21
CA PRO A 185 15.90 -20.96 -11.97
C PRO A 185 16.42 -22.00 -10.98
N SER A 186 16.54 -23.27 -11.39
CA SER A 186 16.91 -24.37 -10.50
C SER A 186 18.26 -24.14 -9.80
N PHE A 187 18.26 -23.52 -8.63
CA PHE A 187 19.41 -23.47 -7.75
C PHE A 187 19.52 -24.84 -7.09
N VAL A 188 20.43 -25.66 -7.60
CA VAL A 188 20.85 -26.87 -6.89
C VAL A 188 21.42 -26.40 -5.56
N ALA A 189 20.76 -26.77 -4.45
CA ALA A 189 21.31 -26.55 -3.12
C ALA A 189 22.74 -27.11 -3.13
N ARG A 190 23.75 -26.26 -2.88
CA ARG A 190 25.09 -26.78 -2.61
C ARG A 190 24.93 -27.69 -1.40
N LYS A 191 25.24 -28.99 -1.57
CA LYS A 191 25.34 -29.91 -0.44
C LYS A 191 26.23 -29.21 0.59
N SER A 192 25.69 -28.98 1.78
CA SER A 192 26.50 -28.51 2.90
C SER A 192 27.70 -29.45 3.02
N VAL A 193 28.89 -28.88 2.96
CA VAL A 193 30.15 -29.57 3.23
C VAL A 193 30.18 -29.93 4.71
#